data_AF-A0A401H699-F1
#
_entry.id   AF-A0A401H699-F1
#
_cell.length_a   1.000
_cell.length_b   1.000
_cell.length_c   1.000
_cell.angle_alpha   90.00
_cell.angle_beta   90.00
_cell.angle_gamma   90.00
#
_symmetry.space_group_name_H-M   'P 1'
#
loop_
_entity.id
_entity.type
_entity.pdbx_description
1 polymer ?
#
loop_
_entity_poly.entity_id
_entity_poly.type
_entity_poly.pdbx_seq_one_letter_code
_entity_poly.pdbx_strand_id
1 'polypeptide(L)'
;MQADECILFFAILAPPTFSPASASQPPKPAIHLIKMSNLSPMPLTDQIAGVLELMFHRKLHLATHAAHSAPSIEVPPSMPSALLLECNGIADALMKAILRLQWDIDRYCDSLSIQPMGQNEVLEAELEWKWPPPFGESEIRIDQPATLVDMHGCILAWILPRVLIPDRQTKMLQATRALHPAIAASKSSSTTASWRHNPLYFLPPEECAQFPAGSLCLSPGWFQQVREHMKSGRLETSASLKLEGGRSWLHDIHDSSALLGAILAVVHPMLYAA
;
A
#
# COMPACT_ATOMS: atom_id res chain seq x y z
N MET A 1 -4.37 5.19 27.20
CA MET A 1 -4.91 4.99 25.84
C MET A 1 -3.86 4.26 25.04
N GLN A 2 -4.21 3.05 24.59
CA GLN A 2 -3.35 2.16 23.82
C GLN A 2 -3.01 2.82 22.47
N ALA A 3 -1.77 2.63 22.01
CA ALA A 3 -1.37 3.06 20.68
C ALA A 3 -2.07 2.14 19.67
N ASP A 4 -3.12 2.65 19.01
CA ASP A 4 -3.90 1.86 18.05
C ASP A 4 -3.13 1.68 16.73
N GLU A 5 -2.68 0.44 16.59
CA GLU A 5 -2.56 -0.41 15.38
C GLU A 5 -2.22 0.26 14.03
N CYS A 6 -0.97 0.09 13.58
CA CYS A 6 -0.65 0.21 12.15
C CYS A 6 -1.21 -1.00 11.40
N ILE A 7 -2.28 -0.80 10.64
CA ILE A 7 -2.78 -1.77 9.66
C ILE A 7 -2.15 -1.43 8.31
N LEU A 8 -1.30 -2.33 7.80
CA LEU A 8 -0.80 -2.25 6.43
C LEU A 8 -1.81 -2.96 5.52
N PHE A 9 -2.51 -2.17 4.71
CA PHE A 9 -3.34 -2.66 3.61
C PHE A 9 -2.53 -2.55 2.31
N PHE A 10 -2.25 -3.69 1.69
CA PHE A 10 -1.83 -3.73 0.29
C PHE A 10 -3.05 -4.18 -0.52
N ALA A 11 -3.83 -3.22 -1.01
CA ALA A 11 -4.96 -3.45 -1.90
C ALA A 11 -4.59 -3.00 -3.31
N ILE A 12 -4.77 -3.90 -4.30
CA ILE A 12 -4.77 -3.52 -5.70
C ILE A 12 -6.22 -3.21 -6.06
N LEU A 13 -6.51 -1.96 -6.39
CA LEU A 13 -7.58 -1.67 -7.34
C LEU A 13 -6.90 -1.61 -8.70
N ALA A 14 -7.03 -2.67 -9.49
CA ALA A 14 -6.50 -2.66 -10.84
C ALA A 14 -7.17 -1.50 -11.59
N PRO A 15 -6.44 -0.61 -12.27
CA PRO A 15 -7.08 0.33 -13.17
C PRO A 15 -7.75 -0.48 -14.29
N PRO A 16 -8.99 -0.14 -14.69
CA PRO A 16 -9.69 -0.86 -15.75
C PRO A 16 -8.83 -0.90 -17.00
N THR A 17 -8.58 -2.12 -17.49
CA THR A 17 -7.96 -2.36 -18.78
C THR A 17 -8.91 -1.86 -19.85
N PHE A 18 -8.58 -0.72 -20.46
CA PHE A 18 -9.31 -0.20 -21.62
C PHE A 18 -9.23 -1.22 -22.77
N SER A 19 -10.35 -1.88 -23.08
CA SER A 19 -10.53 -2.65 -24.30
C SER A 19 -11.21 -1.75 -25.36
N PRO A 20 -10.59 -1.48 -26.52
CA PRO A 20 -11.13 -0.54 -27.49
C PRO A 20 -12.09 -1.27 -28.44
N ALA A 21 -13.39 -1.14 -28.21
CA ALA A 21 -14.40 -1.53 -29.19
C ALA A 21 -15.19 -0.29 -29.65
N SER A 22 -14.91 0.13 -30.89
CA SER A 22 -15.74 0.96 -31.76
C SER A 22 -15.96 2.44 -31.38
N ALA A 23 -14.98 3.28 -31.72
CA ALA A 23 -15.21 4.63 -32.25
C ALA A 23 -13.92 5.11 -32.94
N SER A 24 -14.09 5.80 -34.08
CA SER A 24 -13.06 6.46 -34.90
C SER A 24 -11.81 6.91 -34.13
N GLN A 25 -10.62 6.49 -34.60
CA GLN A 25 -9.29 6.73 -34.03
C GLN A 25 -9.21 8.02 -33.18
N PRO A 26 -9.24 7.92 -31.84
CA PRO A 26 -8.70 8.96 -30.99
C PRO A 26 -7.17 8.93 -31.09
N PRO A 27 -6.48 10.07 -30.91
CA PRO A 27 -5.02 10.10 -30.98
C PRO A 27 -4.47 9.10 -29.97
N LYS A 28 -3.57 8.21 -30.44
CA LYS A 28 -2.83 7.28 -29.57
C LYS A 28 -2.41 8.04 -28.31
N PRO A 29 -2.91 7.70 -27.12
CA PRO A 29 -2.25 8.14 -25.91
C PRO A 29 -0.88 7.45 -25.95
N ALA A 30 0.15 8.23 -26.21
CA ALA A 30 1.51 7.81 -25.92
C ALA A 30 1.58 7.70 -24.39
N ILE A 31 1.09 6.58 -23.86
CA ILE A 31 1.57 6.06 -22.58
C ILE A 31 3.01 5.69 -22.88
N HIS A 32 3.89 6.69 -22.79
CA HIS A 32 5.27 6.44 -22.48
C HIS A 32 5.23 5.81 -21.09
N LEU A 33 5.09 4.48 -21.07
CA LEU A 33 5.59 3.67 -19.99
C LEU A 33 7.08 4.00 -19.96
N ILE A 34 7.45 5.02 -19.19
CA ILE A 34 8.85 5.26 -18.88
C ILE A 34 9.23 3.99 -18.16
N LYS A 35 9.96 3.09 -18.85
CA LYS A 35 10.65 2.00 -18.17
C LYS A 35 11.38 2.65 -17.01
N MET A 36 11.01 2.33 -15.77
CA MET A 36 11.76 2.68 -14.58
C MET A 36 13.13 1.96 -14.52
N SER A 37 13.65 1.52 -15.67
CA SER A 37 14.93 0.82 -15.85
C SER A 37 16.16 1.64 -15.49
N ASN A 38 15.98 2.87 -15.01
CA ASN A 38 17.04 3.79 -14.61
C ASN A 38 17.01 4.15 -13.11
N LEU A 39 16.09 3.57 -12.32
CA LEU A 39 16.23 3.66 -10.87
C LEU A 39 17.41 2.77 -10.46
N SER A 40 18.39 3.36 -9.78
CA SER A 40 19.45 2.57 -9.14
C SER A 40 18.78 1.50 -8.26
N PRO A 41 19.24 0.24 -8.28
CA PRO A 41 18.75 -0.78 -7.34
C PRO A 41 18.81 -0.20 -5.94
N MET A 42 17.74 -0.36 -5.16
CA MET A 42 17.70 0.08 -3.77
C MET A 42 18.38 -1.02 -2.96
N PRO A 43 19.69 -0.90 -2.66
CA PRO A 43 20.49 -2.08 -2.31
C PRO A 43 20.00 -2.72 -1.01
N LEU A 44 19.51 -1.91 -0.08
CA LEU A 44 18.92 -2.37 1.17
C LEU A 44 17.56 -3.08 0.94
N THR A 45 16.66 -2.48 0.18
CA THR A 45 15.34 -3.07 -0.13
C THR A 45 15.50 -4.42 -0.82
N ASP A 46 16.33 -4.50 -1.84
CA ASP A 46 16.53 -5.72 -2.63
C ASP A 46 17.21 -6.82 -1.78
N GLN A 47 18.15 -6.43 -0.91
CA GLN A 47 18.77 -7.35 0.05
C GLN A 47 17.76 -7.91 1.05
N ILE A 48 16.88 -7.07 1.60
CA ILE A 48 15.82 -7.50 2.52
C ILE A 48 14.81 -8.40 1.78
N ALA A 49 14.42 -8.02 0.57
CA ALA A 49 13.47 -8.76 -0.26
C ALA A 49 13.98 -10.17 -0.54
N GLY A 50 15.25 -10.33 -0.95
CA GLY A 50 15.82 -11.66 -1.22
C GLY A 50 15.83 -12.57 0.01
N VAL A 51 16.17 -12.04 1.20
CA VAL A 51 16.13 -12.83 2.44
C VAL A 51 14.70 -13.19 2.84
N LEU A 52 13.77 -12.22 2.75
CA LEU A 52 12.36 -12.44 3.07
C LEU A 52 11.72 -13.46 2.13
N GLU A 53 12.01 -13.38 0.84
CA GLU A 53 11.56 -14.31 -0.19
C GLU A 53 12.04 -15.73 0.10
N LEU A 54 13.33 -15.91 0.42
CA LEU A 54 13.89 -17.22 0.79
C LEU A 54 13.23 -17.78 2.05
N MET A 55 13.01 -16.94 3.07
CA MET A 55 12.33 -17.34 4.31
C MET A 55 10.89 -17.78 4.03
N PHE A 56 10.16 -17.02 3.23
CA PHE A 56 8.79 -17.31 2.85
C PHE A 56 8.69 -18.62 2.06
N HIS A 57 9.47 -18.78 0.99
CA HIS A 57 9.48 -20.00 0.17
C HIS A 57 9.91 -21.23 0.98
N ARG A 58 10.88 -21.09 1.89
CA ARG A 58 11.28 -22.18 2.77
C ARG A 58 10.12 -22.61 3.67
N LYS A 59 9.40 -21.66 4.28
CA LYS A 59 8.23 -21.97 5.13
C LYS A 59 7.11 -22.62 4.33
N LEU A 60 6.86 -22.13 3.11
CA LEU A 60 5.89 -22.74 2.20
C LEU A 60 6.28 -24.19 1.87
N HIS A 61 7.53 -24.41 1.50
CA HIS A 61 8.05 -25.75 1.23
C HIS A 61 7.95 -26.68 2.44
N LEU A 62 8.27 -26.19 3.65
CA LEU A 62 8.15 -26.98 4.88
C LEU A 62 6.70 -27.30 5.26
N ALA A 63 5.74 -26.47 4.83
CA ALA A 63 4.32 -26.74 5.03
C ALA A 63 3.80 -27.84 4.10
N THR A 64 4.43 -28.06 2.94
CA THR A 64 3.97 -29.02 1.91
C THR A 64 4.86 -30.26 1.77
N HIS A 65 6.10 -30.22 2.25
CA HIS A 65 7.13 -31.25 2.02
C HIS A 65 7.94 -31.58 3.28
N ALA A 66 8.73 -32.67 3.20
CA ALA A 66 9.61 -33.09 4.28
C ALA A 66 10.77 -32.11 4.51
N ALA A 67 11.18 -31.96 5.77
CA ALA A 67 12.15 -30.94 6.20
C ALA A 67 13.54 -31.03 5.55
N HIS A 68 13.96 -32.23 5.13
CA HIS A 68 15.31 -32.49 4.62
C HIS A 68 15.56 -31.94 3.20
N SER A 69 14.52 -31.55 2.45
CA SER A 69 14.66 -30.95 1.11
C SER A 69 14.45 -29.43 1.11
N ALA A 70 14.31 -28.81 2.27
CA ALA A 70 14.07 -27.37 2.35
C ALA A 70 15.32 -26.56 1.92
N PRO A 71 15.15 -25.49 1.14
CA PRO A 71 16.27 -24.68 0.68
C PRO A 71 17.02 -24.03 1.85
N SER A 72 18.35 -23.96 1.74
CA SER A 72 19.18 -23.20 2.67
C SER A 72 18.93 -21.71 2.50
N ILE A 73 18.85 -20.98 3.61
CA ILE A 73 18.76 -19.52 3.58
C ILE A 73 20.18 -18.98 3.68
N GLU A 74 20.67 -18.39 2.60
CA GLU A 74 21.93 -17.64 2.62
C GLU A 74 21.65 -16.24 3.16
N VAL A 75 22.06 -16.02 4.40
CA VAL A 75 21.90 -14.72 5.07
C VAL A 75 23.13 -13.86 4.79
N PRO A 76 22.97 -12.64 4.25
CA PRO A 76 24.09 -11.73 4.08
C PRO A 76 24.75 -11.38 5.43
N PRO A 77 26.09 -11.44 5.56
CA PRO A 77 26.78 -11.14 6.81
C PRO A 77 26.55 -9.72 7.34
N SER A 78 26.20 -8.78 6.45
CA SER A 78 25.93 -7.38 6.78
C SER A 78 24.53 -7.14 7.35
N MET A 79 23.63 -8.14 7.33
CA MET A 79 22.25 -7.95 7.78
C MET A 79 22.14 -8.02 9.31
N PRO A 80 21.56 -7.00 9.98
CA PRO A 80 21.37 -7.02 11.43
C PRO A 80 20.45 -8.17 11.88
N SER A 81 20.80 -8.84 12.98
CA SER A 81 20.00 -9.95 13.52
C SER A 81 18.55 -9.56 13.86
N ALA A 82 18.33 -8.33 14.31
CA ALA A 82 16.99 -7.81 14.56
C ALA A 82 16.14 -7.80 13.29
N LEU A 83 16.71 -7.37 12.15
CA LEU A 83 16.03 -7.33 10.86
C LEU A 83 15.73 -8.75 10.35
N LEU A 84 16.63 -9.71 10.58
CA LEU A 84 16.37 -11.12 10.26
C LEU A 84 15.20 -11.70 11.04
N LEU A 85 15.11 -11.36 12.33
CA LEU A 85 13.99 -11.80 13.16
C LEU A 85 12.66 -11.20 12.67
N GLU A 86 12.68 -9.93 12.27
CA GLU A 86 11.55 -9.29 11.63
C GLU A 86 11.16 -9.97 10.32
N CYS A 87 12.11 -10.23 9.40
CA CYS A 87 11.85 -10.96 8.16
C CYS A 87 11.24 -12.34 8.43
N ASN A 88 11.71 -13.05 9.45
CA ASN A 88 11.13 -14.33 9.81
C ASN A 88 9.67 -14.18 10.29
N GLY A 89 9.39 -13.20 11.15
CA GLY A 89 8.03 -12.92 11.63
C GLY A 89 7.08 -12.47 10.52
N ILE A 90 7.58 -11.69 9.56
CA ILE A 90 6.85 -11.30 8.35
C ILE A 90 6.54 -12.55 7.52
N ALA A 91 7.53 -13.39 7.25
CA ALA A 91 7.33 -14.64 6.51
C ALA A 91 6.30 -15.56 7.21
N ASP A 92 6.29 -15.61 8.55
CA ASP A 92 5.26 -16.31 9.32
C ASP A 92 3.85 -15.70 9.16
N ALA A 93 3.76 -14.37 9.04
CA ALA A 93 2.51 -13.66 8.76
C ALA A 93 2.01 -13.90 7.33
N LEU A 94 2.91 -13.99 6.35
CA LEU A 94 2.57 -14.29 4.95
C LEU A 94 2.05 -15.72 4.76
N MET A 95 2.39 -16.64 5.68
CA MET A 95 1.89 -18.02 5.67
C MET A 95 0.48 -18.19 6.25
N LYS A 96 -0.17 -17.11 6.69
CA LYS A 96 -1.48 -17.17 7.38
C LYS A 96 -2.64 -17.42 6.40
N ALA A 97 -3.85 -17.46 6.97
CA ALA A 97 -5.03 -18.02 6.32
C ALA A 97 -5.43 -17.30 5.03
N ILE A 98 -5.94 -18.08 4.08
CA ILE A 98 -6.54 -17.60 2.83
C ILE A 98 -8.04 -17.40 3.06
N LEU A 99 -8.53 -16.19 2.81
CA LEU A 99 -9.95 -15.85 2.81
C LEU A 99 -10.43 -15.82 1.35
N ARG A 100 -11.33 -16.73 1.00
CA ARG A 100 -11.79 -16.91 -0.38
C ARG A 100 -13.16 -16.25 -0.59
N LEU A 101 -13.23 -15.32 -1.54
CA LEU A 101 -14.47 -14.79 -2.05
C LEU A 101 -15.18 -15.83 -2.92
N GLN A 102 -16.51 -15.76 -2.96
CA GLN A 102 -17.32 -16.61 -3.83
C GLN A 102 -17.50 -16.04 -5.25
N TRP A 103 -16.92 -14.86 -5.50
CA TRP A 103 -17.07 -14.13 -6.74
C TRP A 103 -15.75 -13.93 -7.48
N ASP A 104 -15.87 -13.59 -8.76
CA ASP A 104 -14.82 -13.39 -9.75
C ASP A 104 -14.55 -11.89 -9.88
N ILE A 105 -13.29 -11.48 -9.66
CA ILE A 105 -12.90 -10.07 -9.66
C ILE A 105 -13.00 -9.43 -11.04
N ASP A 106 -12.71 -10.18 -12.11
CA ASP A 106 -12.75 -9.64 -13.47
C ASP A 106 -14.19 -9.31 -13.84
N ARG A 107 -15.14 -10.19 -13.49
CA ARG A 107 -16.58 -9.94 -13.69
C ARG A 107 -17.13 -8.79 -12.84
N TYR A 108 -16.57 -8.59 -11.65
CA TYR A 108 -16.89 -7.41 -10.86
C TYR A 108 -16.42 -6.14 -11.56
N CYS A 109 -15.18 -6.12 -12.06
CA CYS A 109 -14.64 -4.98 -12.79
C CYS A 109 -15.48 -4.65 -14.03
N ASP A 110 -15.97 -5.67 -14.75
CA ASP A 110 -16.90 -5.50 -15.88
C ASP A 110 -18.26 -4.90 -15.46
N SER A 111 -18.65 -5.07 -14.20
CA SER A 111 -19.90 -4.52 -13.65
C SER A 111 -19.74 -3.06 -13.19
N LEU A 112 -18.51 -2.55 -13.11
CA LEU A 112 -18.25 -1.15 -12.72
C LEU A 112 -18.57 -0.21 -13.88
N SER A 113 -19.14 0.95 -13.55
CA SER A 113 -19.25 2.05 -14.50
C SER A 113 -17.86 2.62 -14.85
N ILE A 114 -17.76 3.37 -15.95
CA ILE A 114 -16.51 4.01 -16.40
C ILE A 114 -15.89 4.92 -15.31
N GLN A 115 -16.72 5.42 -14.39
CA GLN A 115 -16.31 6.24 -13.24
C GLN A 115 -17.13 5.86 -12.00
N PRO A 116 -16.74 4.80 -11.26
CA PRO A 116 -17.43 4.38 -10.06
C PRO A 116 -17.12 5.38 -8.94
N MET A 117 -18.00 6.36 -8.77
CA MET A 117 -17.85 7.44 -7.79
C MET A 117 -18.48 7.10 -6.43
N GLY A 118 -19.14 5.94 -6.28
CA GLY A 118 -19.87 5.57 -5.07
C GLY A 118 -21.16 6.37 -4.85
N GLN A 119 -21.66 7.06 -5.88
CA GLN A 119 -22.78 8.01 -5.77
C GLN A 119 -24.06 7.51 -6.45
N ASN A 120 -23.99 6.41 -7.20
CA ASN A 120 -25.16 5.86 -7.89
C ASN A 120 -25.75 4.74 -7.02
N GLU A 121 -26.69 5.10 -6.14
CA GLU A 121 -27.31 4.18 -5.18
C GLU A 121 -27.88 2.91 -5.84
N VAL A 122 -28.44 3.02 -7.05
CA VAL A 122 -28.98 1.86 -7.78
C VAL A 122 -27.86 0.92 -8.18
N LEU A 123 -26.77 1.46 -8.75
CA LEU A 123 -25.61 0.65 -9.12
C LEU A 123 -24.93 0.05 -7.88
N GLU A 124 -24.76 0.81 -6.81
CA GLU A 124 -24.15 0.30 -5.56
C GLU A 124 -24.98 -0.84 -4.96
N ALA A 125 -26.32 -0.71 -4.94
CA ALA A 125 -27.21 -1.78 -4.47
C ALA A 125 -27.17 -3.02 -5.38
N GLU A 126 -27.09 -2.84 -6.71
CA GLU A 126 -26.91 -3.94 -7.66
C GLU A 126 -25.56 -4.65 -7.46
N LEU A 127 -24.48 -3.88 -7.23
CA LEU A 127 -23.15 -4.42 -6.96
C LEU A 127 -23.13 -5.19 -5.65
N GLU A 128 -23.69 -4.65 -4.56
CA GLU A 128 -23.77 -5.32 -3.27
C GLU A 128 -24.57 -6.63 -3.34
N TRP A 129 -25.71 -6.62 -4.04
CA TRP A 129 -26.52 -7.82 -4.23
C TRP A 129 -25.80 -8.90 -5.05
N LYS A 130 -25.12 -8.50 -6.13
CA LYS A 130 -24.45 -9.41 -7.06
C LYS A 130 -23.10 -9.90 -6.54
N TRP A 131 -22.41 -9.05 -5.78
CA TRP A 131 -21.03 -9.24 -5.30
C TRP A 131 -20.95 -9.00 -3.79
N PRO A 132 -21.65 -9.82 -2.99
CA PRO A 132 -21.77 -9.56 -1.57
C PRO A 132 -20.39 -9.63 -0.88
N PRO A 133 -20.17 -8.80 0.15
CA PRO A 133 -18.97 -8.90 0.95
C PRO A 133 -18.87 -10.32 1.53
N PRO A 134 -17.66 -10.91 1.60
CA PRO A 134 -17.46 -12.30 2.08
C PRO A 134 -17.90 -12.55 3.52
N PHE A 135 -18.27 -11.49 4.22
CA PHE A 135 -18.47 -11.41 5.66
C PHE A 135 -19.89 -10.99 6.06
N GLY A 136 -20.78 -10.76 5.09
CA GLY A 136 -22.13 -10.24 5.32
C GLY A 136 -22.14 -8.82 5.88
N GLU A 137 -23.24 -8.43 6.55
CA GLU A 137 -23.44 -7.10 7.16
C GLU A 137 -22.70 -6.88 8.49
N SER A 138 -21.98 -7.89 8.99
CA SER A 138 -21.29 -7.79 10.28
C SER A 138 -19.95 -7.07 10.12
N GLU A 139 -19.68 -6.10 11.01
CA GLU A 139 -18.40 -5.40 11.08
C GLU A 139 -17.29 -6.39 11.46
N ILE A 140 -16.55 -6.88 10.45
CA ILE A 140 -15.47 -7.83 10.70
C ILE A 140 -14.17 -7.08 10.95
N ARG A 141 -13.66 -7.28 12.18
CA ARG A 141 -12.30 -6.90 12.54
C ARG A 141 -11.33 -8.00 12.11
N ILE A 142 -10.63 -7.78 11.01
CA ILE A 142 -9.53 -8.66 10.57
C ILE A 142 -8.31 -8.31 11.42
N ASP A 143 -8.17 -9.00 12.56
CA ASP A 143 -7.07 -8.79 13.48
C ASP A 143 -5.88 -9.73 13.24
N GLN A 144 -5.99 -10.74 12.37
CA GLN A 144 -4.88 -11.62 11.99
C GLN A 144 -4.47 -11.41 10.53
N PRO A 145 -3.21 -11.72 10.17
CA PRO A 145 -2.80 -11.72 8.78
C PRO A 145 -3.65 -12.66 7.93
N ALA A 146 -4.06 -12.17 6.76
CA ALA A 146 -4.91 -12.89 5.83
C ALA A 146 -4.62 -12.49 4.39
N THR A 147 -4.80 -13.45 3.49
CA THR A 147 -4.75 -13.21 2.04
C THR A 147 -6.16 -13.33 1.49
N LEU A 148 -6.69 -12.24 0.92
CA LEU A 148 -7.98 -12.25 0.25
C LEU A 148 -7.80 -12.71 -1.19
N VAL A 149 -8.50 -13.78 -1.58
CA VAL A 149 -8.46 -14.32 -2.93
C VAL A 149 -9.86 -14.46 -3.50
N ASP A 150 -9.98 -14.36 -4.82
CA ASP A 150 -11.25 -14.55 -5.52
C ASP A 150 -11.63 -16.05 -5.66
N MET A 151 -12.74 -16.33 -6.34
CA MET A 151 -13.18 -17.71 -6.59
C MET A 151 -12.24 -18.52 -7.50
N HIS A 152 -11.35 -17.87 -8.24
CA HIS A 152 -10.33 -18.49 -9.10
C HIS A 152 -8.96 -18.61 -8.40
N GLY A 153 -8.80 -18.05 -7.20
CA GLY A 153 -7.54 -18.02 -6.47
C GLY A 153 -6.64 -16.84 -6.83
N CYS A 154 -7.15 -15.85 -7.58
CA CYS A 154 -6.47 -14.59 -7.82
C CYS A 154 -6.39 -13.79 -6.52
N ILE A 155 -5.19 -13.33 -6.17
CA ILE A 155 -4.97 -12.54 -4.96
C ILE A 155 -5.47 -11.11 -5.18
N LEU A 156 -6.36 -10.65 -4.28
CA LEU A 156 -6.95 -9.32 -4.32
C LEU A 156 -6.28 -8.36 -3.34
N ALA A 157 -5.99 -8.86 -2.14
CA ALA A 157 -5.35 -8.08 -1.09
C ALA A 157 -4.57 -8.96 -0.12
N TRP A 158 -3.47 -8.40 0.37
CA TRP A 158 -2.79 -8.89 1.55
C TRP A 158 -3.13 -7.98 2.73
N ILE A 159 -3.66 -8.56 3.80
CA ILE A 159 -4.06 -7.85 5.02
C ILE A 159 -3.09 -8.29 6.09
N LEU A 160 -2.16 -7.41 6.49
CA LEU A 160 -1.03 -7.76 7.35
C LEU A 160 -1.03 -6.89 8.63
N PRO A 161 -2.01 -7.08 9.54
CA PRO A 161 -2.07 -6.32 10.77
C PRO A 161 -0.88 -6.71 11.66
N ARG A 162 -0.27 -5.70 12.30
CA ARG A 162 0.83 -5.88 13.27
C ARG A 162 2.04 -6.65 12.74
N VAL A 163 2.24 -6.64 11.42
CA VAL A 163 3.39 -7.28 10.76
C VAL A 163 4.71 -6.58 11.06
N LEU A 164 4.67 -5.28 11.38
CA LEU A 164 5.82 -4.52 11.87
C LEU A 164 5.93 -4.66 13.38
N ILE A 165 7.13 -4.93 13.89
CA ILE A 165 7.36 -5.02 15.33
C ILE A 165 7.12 -3.67 16.04
N PRO A 166 6.74 -3.67 17.33
CA PRO A 166 6.41 -2.44 18.07
C PRO A 166 7.51 -1.37 18.04
N ASP A 167 8.78 -1.78 18.13
CA ASP A 167 9.91 -0.85 18.09
C ASP A 167 9.99 -0.10 16.75
N ARG A 168 9.69 -0.78 15.65
CA ARG A 168 9.66 -0.16 14.32
C ARG A 168 8.49 0.79 14.18
N GLN A 169 7.29 0.39 14.64
CA GLN A 169 6.13 1.26 14.66
C GLN A 169 6.42 2.54 15.46
N THR A 170 7.07 2.41 16.62
CA THR A 170 7.49 3.54 17.45
C THR A 170 8.46 4.46 16.72
N LYS A 171 9.48 3.91 16.03
CA LYS A 171 10.42 4.71 15.23
C LYS A 171 9.72 5.46 14.09
N MET A 172 8.83 4.80 13.35
CA MET A 172 8.05 5.44 12.28
C MET A 172 7.16 6.57 12.84
N LEU A 173 6.53 6.34 13.99
CA LEU A 173 5.72 7.32 14.68
C LEU A 173 6.54 8.55 15.11
N GLN A 174 7.72 8.32 15.68
CA GLN A 174 8.65 9.37 16.10
C GLN A 174 9.16 10.18 14.90
N ALA A 175 9.57 9.50 13.82
CA ALA A 175 9.99 10.16 12.58
C ALA A 175 8.89 11.09 12.04
N THR A 176 7.63 10.63 12.08
CA THR A 176 6.46 11.39 11.60
C THR A 176 6.26 12.72 12.33
N ARG A 177 6.86 12.91 13.51
CA ARG A 177 6.84 14.20 14.22
C ARG A 177 7.50 15.34 13.45
N ALA A 178 8.49 15.04 12.61
CA ALA A 178 9.11 16.03 11.73
C ALA A 178 8.12 16.64 10.73
N LEU A 179 7.01 15.95 10.46
CA LEU A 179 5.94 16.41 9.55
C LEU A 179 4.86 17.23 10.24
N HIS A 180 4.85 17.33 11.58
CA HIS A 180 3.81 18.04 12.33
C HIS A 180 3.53 19.46 11.82
N PRO A 181 4.55 20.31 11.52
CA PRO A 181 4.29 21.64 11.00
C PRO A 181 3.55 21.62 9.65
N ALA A 182 3.92 20.70 8.75
CA ALA A 182 3.30 20.57 7.44
C ALA A 182 1.86 20.04 7.54
N ILE A 183 1.61 19.10 8.45
CA ILE A 183 0.26 18.58 8.73
C ILE A 183 -0.61 19.70 9.29
N ALA A 184 -0.15 20.44 10.29
CA ALA A 184 -0.92 21.52 10.90
C ALA A 184 -1.26 22.64 9.89
N ALA A 185 -0.33 22.95 8.98
CA ALA A 185 -0.50 23.96 7.95
C ALA A 185 -1.43 23.55 6.80
N SER A 186 -1.79 22.26 6.70
CA SER A 186 -2.64 21.76 5.61
C SER A 186 -4.12 22.17 5.73
N LYS A 187 -4.58 22.51 6.94
CA LYS A 187 -5.97 22.88 7.17
C LYS A 187 -6.29 24.20 6.49
N SER A 188 -7.40 24.22 5.76
CA SER A 188 -7.91 25.49 5.22
C SER A 188 -8.51 26.32 6.35
N SER A 189 -8.40 27.64 6.25
CA SER A 189 -9.19 28.56 7.08
C SER A 189 -10.65 28.65 6.63
N SER A 190 -11.00 28.08 5.47
CA SER A 190 -12.36 28.10 4.92
C SER A 190 -13.08 26.77 5.12
N THR A 191 -14.35 26.86 5.51
CA THR A 191 -15.30 25.73 5.56
C THR A 191 -15.82 25.32 4.18
N THR A 192 -15.49 26.06 3.11
CA THR A 192 -15.80 25.71 1.72
C THR A 192 -14.66 24.96 1.03
N ALA A 193 -13.62 24.60 1.77
CA ALA A 193 -12.48 23.86 1.24
C ALA A 193 -12.89 22.44 0.82
N SER A 194 -12.05 21.81 -0.01
CA SER A 194 -12.22 20.39 -0.36
C SER A 194 -12.27 19.55 0.91
N TRP A 195 -13.05 18.46 0.87
CA TRP A 195 -13.27 17.60 2.04
C TRP A 195 -11.96 17.14 2.72
N ARG A 196 -10.86 17.02 1.95
CA ARG A 196 -9.52 16.67 2.45
C ARG A 196 -8.86 17.72 3.36
N HIS A 197 -9.28 18.98 3.30
CA HIS A 197 -8.67 20.09 4.04
C HIS A 197 -9.70 20.89 4.83
N ASN A 198 -10.96 20.46 4.81
CA ASN A 198 -12.04 21.14 5.48
C ASN A 198 -11.96 20.89 6.99
N PRO A 199 -11.85 21.93 7.84
CA PRO A 199 -11.76 21.79 9.28
C PRO A 199 -12.88 20.96 9.92
N LEU A 200 -14.07 20.93 9.31
CA LEU A 200 -15.23 20.21 9.83
C LEU A 200 -15.05 18.69 9.89
N TYR A 201 -14.13 18.13 9.10
CA TYR A 201 -13.89 16.68 9.05
C TYR A 201 -12.66 16.23 9.86
N PHE A 202 -12.09 17.12 10.67
CA PHE A 202 -11.00 16.77 11.58
C PHE A 202 -11.47 16.79 13.03
N LEU A 203 -10.83 15.97 13.86
CA LEU A 203 -10.99 16.05 15.31
C LEU A 203 -10.59 17.43 15.82
N PRO A 204 -11.25 17.94 16.88
CA PRO A 204 -10.84 19.16 17.54
C PRO A 204 -9.38 19.08 18.03
N PRO A 205 -8.60 20.18 17.98
CA PRO A 205 -7.19 20.19 18.39
C PRO A 205 -6.95 19.69 19.83
N GLU A 206 -7.89 19.90 20.73
CA GLU A 206 -7.87 19.45 22.13
C GLU A 206 -7.97 17.92 22.28
N GLU A 207 -8.52 17.22 21.29
CA GLU A 207 -8.62 15.75 21.27
C GLU A 207 -7.41 15.11 20.56
N CYS A 208 -6.59 15.92 19.89
CA CYS A 208 -5.43 15.51 19.13
C CYS A 208 -4.19 15.35 20.04
N ALA A 209 -4.10 14.25 20.79
CA ALA A 209 -3.04 14.03 21.78
C ALA A 209 -1.65 13.76 21.19
N GLN A 210 -1.56 13.11 20.02
CA GLN A 210 -0.28 12.64 19.46
C GLN A 210 0.13 13.36 18.16
N PHE A 211 -0.83 13.72 17.32
CA PHE A 211 -0.61 14.34 16.01
C PHE A 211 -1.54 15.53 15.81
N PRO A 212 -1.09 16.61 15.17
CA PRO A 212 -1.99 17.69 14.80
C PRO A 212 -3.01 17.22 13.76
N ALA A 213 -4.25 17.71 13.89
CA ALA A 213 -5.26 17.56 12.85
C ALA A 213 -4.80 18.17 11.52
N GLY A 214 -4.91 17.41 10.43
CA GLY A 214 -4.58 17.84 9.08
C GLY A 214 -4.43 16.67 8.11
N SER A 215 -4.05 16.98 6.87
CA SER A 215 -3.85 16.04 5.78
C SER A 215 -2.52 16.29 5.07
N LEU A 216 -1.82 15.23 4.69
CA LEU A 216 -0.57 15.34 3.97
C LEU A 216 -0.48 14.26 2.90
N CYS A 217 -0.07 14.66 1.69
CA CYS A 217 0.27 13.73 0.62
C CYS A 217 1.78 13.74 0.42
N LEU A 218 2.43 12.59 0.61
CA LEU A 218 3.85 12.39 0.43
C LEU A 218 4.07 11.46 -0.74
N SER A 219 4.77 11.94 -1.76
CA SER A 219 5.21 11.08 -2.85
C SER A 219 6.61 11.48 -3.32
N PRO A 220 7.56 10.53 -3.41
CA PRO A 220 8.90 10.79 -3.92
C PRO A 220 8.89 11.04 -5.44
N GLY A 221 7.90 10.50 -6.15
CA GLY A 221 7.69 10.69 -7.59
C GLY A 221 6.21 10.64 -7.93
N TRP A 222 5.64 11.81 -8.20
CA TRP A 222 4.23 11.99 -8.53
C TRP A 222 4.09 12.62 -9.91
N PHE A 223 3.12 12.16 -10.69
CA PHE A 223 2.66 12.91 -11.86
C PHE A 223 1.87 14.11 -11.37
N GLN A 224 2.38 15.34 -11.56
CA GLN A 224 1.60 16.52 -11.25
C GLN A 224 0.22 16.37 -11.91
N GLN A 225 -0.85 16.62 -11.14
CA GLN A 225 -2.23 16.49 -11.60
C GLN A 225 -2.36 16.99 -13.03
N VAL A 226 -3.07 16.22 -13.87
CA VAL A 226 -3.27 16.44 -15.31
C VAL A 226 -3.83 17.84 -15.57
N ARG A 227 -2.96 18.81 -15.51
CA ARG A 227 -3.13 20.12 -16.09
C ARG A 227 -2.59 19.94 -17.50
N GLU A 228 -3.46 20.09 -18.48
CA GLU A 228 -3.23 19.83 -19.92
C GLU A 228 -1.96 20.49 -20.50
N HIS A 229 -1.34 21.41 -19.76
CA HIS A 229 -0.10 22.10 -20.10
C HIS A 229 1.21 21.37 -19.72
N MET A 230 1.19 20.28 -18.96
CA MET A 230 2.41 19.55 -18.60
C MET A 230 2.79 18.47 -19.64
N LYS A 231 3.32 18.92 -20.77
CA LYS A 231 3.83 18.07 -21.87
C LYS A 231 5.01 17.15 -21.49
N SER A 232 5.57 17.27 -20.28
CA SER A 232 6.85 16.65 -19.94
C SER A 232 6.74 15.25 -19.33
N GLY A 233 5.57 14.81 -18.84
CA GLY A 233 5.43 13.52 -18.15
C GLY A 233 6.41 13.32 -16.98
N ARG A 234 6.99 14.40 -16.46
CA ARG A 234 8.12 14.36 -15.53
C ARG A 234 7.59 14.11 -14.13
N LEU A 235 8.08 13.04 -13.51
CA LEU A 235 7.83 12.77 -12.10
C LEU A 235 8.48 13.85 -11.25
N GLU A 236 7.72 14.38 -10.30
CA GLU A 236 8.23 15.32 -9.31
C GLU A 236 7.92 14.86 -7.90
N THR A 237 8.85 15.17 -6.99
CA THR A 237 8.65 14.99 -5.56
C THR A 237 7.61 15.99 -5.04
N SER A 238 6.71 15.50 -4.20
CA SER A 238 5.70 16.31 -3.51
C SER A 238 6.30 17.52 -2.76
N ALA A 239 5.57 18.62 -2.70
CA ALA A 239 6.04 19.86 -2.06
C ALA A 239 6.43 19.63 -0.59
N SER A 240 5.66 18.82 0.13
CA SER A 240 5.91 18.49 1.54
C SER A 240 7.23 17.78 1.77
N LEU A 241 7.67 16.91 0.85
CA LEU A 241 8.96 16.21 0.94
C LEU A 241 10.16 17.12 0.63
N LYS A 242 9.95 18.27 -0.03
CA LYS A 242 11.00 19.26 -0.27
C LYS A 242 11.30 20.10 0.98
N LEU A 243 10.35 20.16 1.93
CA LEU A 243 10.54 20.84 3.21
C LEU A 243 11.59 20.13 4.07
N GLU A 244 12.19 20.85 5.02
CA GLU A 244 13.17 20.29 5.95
C GLU A 244 12.61 19.10 6.73
N GLY A 245 11.39 19.24 7.29
CA GLY A 245 10.71 18.14 7.99
C GLY A 245 10.45 16.92 7.12
N GLY A 246 10.13 17.13 5.82
CA GLY A 246 9.96 16.06 4.85
C GLY A 246 11.26 15.30 4.55
N ARG A 247 12.37 16.02 4.42
CA ARG A 247 13.71 15.44 4.22
C ARG A 247 14.20 14.67 5.44
N SER A 248 14.02 15.22 6.64
CA SER A 248 14.33 14.52 7.90
C SER A 248 13.50 13.25 8.04
N TRP A 249 12.19 13.33 7.77
CA TRP A 249 11.31 12.17 7.82
C TRP A 249 11.76 11.05 6.87
N LEU A 250 12.11 11.38 5.61
CA LEU A 250 12.61 10.41 4.64
C LEU A 250 13.89 9.70 5.12
N HIS A 251 14.79 10.46 5.72
CA HIS A 251 16.02 9.91 6.28
C HIS A 251 15.71 8.94 7.43
N ASP A 252 14.86 9.35 8.37
CA ASP A 252 14.61 8.60 9.60
C ASP A 252 13.73 7.34 9.37
N ILE A 253 12.93 7.34 8.30
CA ILE A 253 12.08 6.20 7.94
C ILE A 253 12.72 5.28 6.91
N HIS A 254 13.93 5.58 6.41
CA HIS A 254 14.59 4.88 5.31
C HIS A 254 14.56 3.34 5.47
N ASP A 255 15.04 2.83 6.60
CA ASP A 255 15.09 1.38 6.87
C ASP A 255 13.69 0.75 6.93
N SER A 256 12.70 1.49 7.43
CA SER A 256 11.32 1.00 7.51
C SER A 256 10.67 1.00 6.14
N SER A 257 10.92 2.02 5.32
CA SER A 257 10.50 2.05 3.92
C SER A 257 11.15 0.95 3.10
N ALA A 258 12.42 0.63 3.35
CA ALA A 258 13.10 -0.49 2.71
C ALA A 258 12.45 -1.84 3.07
N LEU A 259 12.10 -2.05 4.35
CA LEU A 259 11.38 -3.24 4.77
C LEU A 259 9.97 -3.33 4.15
N LEU A 260 9.24 -2.23 4.09
CA LEU A 260 7.93 -2.17 3.44
C LEU A 260 8.02 -2.44 1.94
N GLY A 261 9.03 -1.90 1.27
CA GLY A 261 9.34 -2.19 -0.13
C GLY A 261 9.68 -3.66 -0.35
N ALA A 262 10.44 -4.27 0.57
CA ALA A 262 10.76 -5.69 0.51
C ALA A 262 9.52 -6.59 0.71
N ILE A 263 8.61 -6.22 1.61
CA ILE A 263 7.31 -6.90 1.74
C ILE A 263 6.57 -6.79 0.42
N LEU A 264 6.48 -5.59 -0.18
CA LEU A 264 5.80 -5.36 -1.45
C LEU A 264 6.41 -6.19 -2.59
N ALA A 265 7.75 -6.29 -2.65
CA ALA A 265 8.46 -7.10 -3.64
C ALA A 265 8.07 -8.59 -3.57
N VAL A 266 7.85 -9.11 -2.36
CA VAL A 266 7.45 -10.51 -2.14
C VAL A 266 5.96 -10.73 -2.40
N VAL A 267 5.10 -9.86 -1.89
CA VAL A 267 3.63 -10.06 -1.99
C VAL A 267 3.04 -9.60 -3.32
N HIS A 268 3.74 -8.71 -4.03
CA HIS A 268 3.33 -8.17 -5.31
C HIS A 268 4.53 -7.83 -6.23
N PRO A 269 5.25 -8.85 -6.73
CA PRO A 269 6.49 -8.66 -7.51
C PRO A 269 6.29 -7.81 -8.77
N MET A 270 5.15 -7.96 -9.46
CA MET A 270 4.86 -7.18 -10.66
C MET A 270 4.69 -5.68 -10.39
N LEU A 271 4.02 -5.30 -9.29
CA LEU A 271 3.84 -3.89 -8.93
C LEU A 271 5.14 -3.28 -8.40
N TYR A 272 5.94 -4.06 -7.68
CA TYR A 272 7.26 -3.61 -7.24
C TYR A 272 8.20 -3.34 -8.42
N ALA A 273 8.11 -4.14 -9.49
CA ALA A 273 8.95 -4.01 -10.68
C ALA A 273 8.44 -2.99 -11.73
N ALA A 274 7.25 -2.42 -11.56
CA ALA A 274 6.59 -1.52 -12.51
C ALA A 274 7.18 -0.09 -12.47
#